data_AF-A0A6C0H9K7-F1
#
_entry.id   AF-A0A6C0H9K7-F1
#
_cell.length_a   1.000
_cell.length_b   1.000
_cell.length_c   1.000
_cell.angle_alpha   90.00
_cell.angle_beta   90.00
_cell.angle_gamma   90.00
#
_symmetry.space_group_name_H-M   'P 1'
#
loop_
_entity.id
_entity.type
_entity.pdbx_description
1 polymer ?
#
loop_
_entity_poly.entity_id
_entity_poly.type
_entity_poly.pdbx_seq_one_letter_code
_entity_poly.pdbx_strand_id
1 'polypeptide(L)'
;MEFNLILHGINEFDPIIKNNKQYNILVVNNLETETYMISIFDIFLNNKNKKYIGIDFEFNHVSKEKNEIGLMQINLETDDNFGHIFLLQPNILSDENYNKLIILITDENTYKILHGAESLDITYLFNQLLITKTNINKFCMNFYDTKYLCEFYKIENKLDNKTSCGIYNLLLLFNVITSKQLKKLEKIETKMGHIWLIKIDVNELNQSLKLPLLCYALYDVLYLPELLKLILNQTNNIYYEYIIPEITSLIYKYKKNVENQFLHLEKLINNMNINFVYINNKKYLLQEIWEIYFTFMFSNIKEINYFKQFFKIISKFIIYNNIYKHYKIYYKKNIQSAEFNFNFFSNWLIRYKNMNNIILSHNEFIELEITNY
;
A
#
# COMPACT_ATOMS: atom_id res chain seq x y z
N MET A 1 -14.90 -31.94 -0.68
CA MET A 1 -15.10 -30.58 -1.17
C MET A 1 -14.55 -30.50 -2.59
N GLU A 2 -15.38 -30.04 -3.53
CA GLU A 2 -14.96 -29.76 -4.91
C GLU A 2 -14.68 -28.26 -5.07
N PHE A 3 -13.63 -27.91 -5.82
CA PHE A 3 -13.33 -26.51 -6.13
C PHE A 3 -14.19 -26.03 -7.30
N ASN A 4 -14.56 -24.74 -7.28
CA ASN A 4 -15.35 -24.14 -8.38
C ASN A 4 -14.55 -24.06 -9.67
N LEU A 5 -13.23 -23.84 -9.55
CA LEU A 5 -12.30 -23.81 -10.67
C LEU A 5 -10.91 -24.24 -10.20
N ILE A 6 -10.17 -24.89 -11.09
CA ILE A 6 -8.76 -25.19 -10.90
C ILE A 6 -7.99 -24.60 -12.08
N LEU A 7 -7.00 -23.77 -11.80
CA LEU A 7 -6.10 -23.20 -12.80
C LEU A 7 -4.68 -23.78 -12.62
N HIS A 8 -3.92 -23.81 -13.70
CA HIS A 8 -2.53 -24.25 -13.68
C HIS A 8 -1.64 -23.08 -14.08
N GLY A 9 -0.68 -22.72 -13.22
CA GLY A 9 0.18 -21.55 -13.40
C GLY A 9 0.88 -21.52 -14.78
N ILE A 10 1.25 -22.68 -15.31
CA ILE A 10 1.91 -22.80 -16.61
C ILE A 10 1.06 -22.26 -17.78
N ASN A 11 -0.26 -22.18 -17.59
CA ASN A 11 -1.21 -21.66 -18.58
C ASN A 11 -1.54 -20.17 -18.36
N GLU A 12 -1.40 -19.67 -17.13
CA GLU A 12 -1.83 -18.33 -16.72
C GLU A 12 -0.69 -17.31 -16.68
N PHE A 13 0.52 -17.73 -16.39
CA PHE A 13 1.70 -16.86 -16.27
C PHE A 13 2.57 -16.88 -17.52
N ASP A 14 3.48 -15.91 -17.64
CA ASP A 14 4.50 -15.95 -18.68
C ASP A 14 5.36 -17.23 -18.57
N PRO A 15 5.58 -17.98 -19.67
CA PRO A 15 6.39 -19.20 -19.66
C PRO A 15 7.81 -19.02 -19.08
N ILE A 16 8.37 -17.81 -19.15
CA ILE A 16 9.70 -17.50 -18.59
C ILE A 16 9.72 -17.68 -17.06
N ILE A 17 8.60 -17.46 -16.38
CA ILE A 17 8.48 -17.57 -14.91
C ILE A 17 8.52 -19.03 -14.46
N LYS A 18 8.09 -19.97 -15.31
CA LYS A 18 7.97 -21.41 -14.97
C LYS A 18 7.11 -21.66 -13.73
N ASN A 19 6.02 -20.91 -13.57
CA ASN A 19 5.08 -21.13 -12.48
C ASN A 19 4.33 -22.47 -12.67
N ASN A 20 4.65 -23.46 -11.85
CA ASN A 20 4.03 -24.80 -11.89
C ASN A 20 2.94 -24.99 -10.83
N LYS A 21 2.50 -23.93 -10.16
CA LYS A 21 1.49 -24.03 -9.10
C LYS A 21 0.13 -24.42 -9.67
N GLN A 22 -0.61 -25.19 -8.89
CA GLN A 22 -2.05 -25.37 -9.09
C GLN A 22 -2.80 -24.38 -8.20
N TYR A 23 -3.71 -23.63 -8.80
CA TYR A 23 -4.56 -22.67 -8.12
C TYR A 23 -5.95 -23.25 -7.94
N ASN A 24 -6.37 -23.42 -6.70
CA ASN A 24 -7.68 -23.95 -6.33
C ASN A 24 -8.60 -22.79 -5.94
N ILE A 25 -9.69 -22.58 -6.70
CA ILE A 25 -10.59 -21.46 -6.50
C ILE A 25 -11.88 -21.95 -5.84
N LEU A 26 -12.27 -21.29 -4.75
CA LEU A 26 -13.48 -21.60 -4.00
C LEU A 26 -14.32 -20.33 -3.76
N VAL A 27 -15.59 -20.39 -4.14
CA VAL A 27 -16.60 -19.41 -3.77
C VAL A 27 -17.20 -19.83 -2.44
N VAL A 28 -17.09 -18.97 -1.44
CA VAL A 28 -17.53 -19.22 -0.07
C VAL A 28 -18.91 -18.60 0.12
N ASN A 29 -19.94 -19.44 0.04
CA ASN A 29 -21.34 -19.00 0.07
C ASN A 29 -22.24 -19.84 1.00
N ASN A 30 -21.66 -20.81 1.69
CA ASN A 30 -22.36 -21.68 2.64
C ASN A 30 -21.40 -22.21 3.71
N LEU A 31 -21.96 -22.80 4.78
CA LEU A 31 -21.21 -23.30 5.93
C LEU A 31 -20.15 -24.35 5.58
N GLU A 32 -20.40 -25.21 4.58
CA GLU A 32 -19.42 -26.23 4.17
C GLU A 32 -18.20 -25.58 3.54
N THR A 33 -18.41 -24.65 2.60
CA THR A 33 -17.34 -23.88 1.93
C THR A 33 -16.60 -22.98 2.91
N GLU A 34 -17.30 -22.38 3.87
CA GLU A 34 -16.72 -21.57 4.94
C GLU A 34 -15.81 -22.42 5.84
N THR A 35 -16.32 -23.56 6.34
CA THR A 35 -15.55 -24.48 7.18
C THR A 35 -14.29 -24.97 6.48
N TYR A 36 -14.40 -25.30 5.19
CA TYR A 36 -13.26 -25.72 4.39
C TYR A 36 -12.24 -24.59 4.21
N MET A 37 -12.67 -23.37 3.88
CA MET A 37 -11.80 -22.19 3.81
C MET A 37 -11.02 -21.98 5.12
N ILE A 38 -11.69 -22.08 6.27
CA ILE A 38 -11.05 -21.89 7.58
C ILE A 38 -10.01 -22.96 7.87
N SER A 39 -10.26 -24.21 7.47
CA SER A 39 -9.24 -25.27 7.57
C SER A 39 -7.98 -24.96 6.77
N ILE A 40 -8.13 -24.34 5.59
CA ILE A 40 -7.00 -23.88 4.77
C ILE A 40 -6.30 -22.69 5.42
N PHE A 41 -7.04 -21.76 6.03
CA PHE A 41 -6.45 -20.64 6.78
C PHE A 41 -5.58 -21.14 7.93
N ASP A 42 -6.04 -22.13 8.69
CA ASP A 42 -5.28 -22.70 9.79
C ASP A 42 -4.01 -23.43 9.30
N ILE A 43 -4.09 -24.16 8.19
CA ILE A 43 -2.90 -24.78 7.55
C ILE A 43 -1.92 -23.69 7.09
N PHE A 44 -2.42 -22.66 6.42
CA PHE A 44 -1.61 -21.56 5.90
C PHE A 44 -0.91 -20.81 7.04
N LEU A 45 -1.62 -20.46 8.10
CA LEU A 45 -1.07 -19.73 9.25
C LEU A 45 0.04 -20.51 9.95
N ASN A 46 -0.11 -21.83 10.06
CA ASN A 46 0.87 -22.72 10.68
C ASN A 46 2.05 -23.08 9.75
N ASN A 47 1.99 -22.72 8.46
CA ASN A 47 3.08 -22.97 7.52
C ASN A 47 4.29 -22.08 7.84
N LYS A 48 5.48 -22.68 7.83
CA LYS A 48 6.76 -22.00 8.13
C LYS A 48 7.44 -21.39 6.91
N ASN A 49 6.99 -21.75 5.70
CA ASN A 49 7.48 -21.18 4.46
C ASN A 49 7.09 -19.71 4.35
N LYS A 50 7.66 -19.00 3.37
CA LYS A 50 7.27 -17.62 3.11
C LYS A 50 5.82 -17.57 2.67
N LYS A 51 5.04 -16.68 3.27
CA LYS A 51 3.59 -16.56 3.09
C LYS A 51 3.24 -15.29 2.34
N TYR A 52 2.35 -15.41 1.37
CA TYR A 52 1.88 -14.32 0.54
C TYR A 52 0.35 -14.33 0.49
N ILE A 53 -0.24 -13.14 0.62
CA ILE A 53 -1.68 -12.94 0.47
C ILE A 53 -1.91 -11.80 -0.52
N GLY A 54 -2.47 -12.12 -1.68
CA GLY A 54 -3.09 -11.13 -2.57
C GLY A 54 -4.51 -10.84 -2.11
N ILE A 55 -4.88 -9.57 -1.97
CA ILE A 55 -6.24 -9.16 -1.58
C ILE A 55 -6.76 -8.14 -2.60
N ASP A 56 -8.03 -8.27 -2.93
CA ASP A 56 -8.79 -7.26 -3.66
C ASP A 56 -10.23 -7.22 -3.14
N PHE A 57 -10.96 -6.16 -3.47
CA PHE A 57 -12.33 -5.97 -3.05
C PHE A 57 -13.20 -5.40 -4.16
N GLU A 58 -14.44 -5.86 -4.22
CA GLU A 58 -15.47 -5.25 -5.05
C GLU A 58 -16.62 -4.71 -4.22
N PHE A 59 -17.16 -3.57 -4.65
CA PHE A 59 -18.15 -2.83 -3.90
C PHE A 59 -19.45 -2.65 -4.68
N ASN A 60 -20.57 -2.88 -3.98
CA ASN A 60 -21.89 -2.53 -4.47
C ASN A 60 -22.21 -1.07 -4.15
N HIS A 61 -22.64 -0.31 -5.16
CA HIS A 61 -23.18 1.03 -4.97
C HIS A 61 -24.60 0.96 -4.38
N VAL A 62 -24.73 1.30 -3.09
CA VAL A 62 -26.04 1.32 -2.40
C VAL A 62 -26.66 2.71 -2.48
N SER A 63 -25.84 3.75 -2.40
CA SER A 63 -26.25 5.14 -2.62
C SER A 63 -25.06 5.97 -3.14
N LYS A 64 -25.30 7.25 -3.45
CA LYS A 64 -24.22 8.18 -3.88
C LYS A 64 -23.07 8.28 -2.87
N GLU A 65 -23.34 8.01 -1.59
CA GLU A 65 -22.38 8.21 -0.49
C GLU A 65 -22.02 6.90 0.21
N LYS A 66 -22.70 5.79 -0.12
CA LYS A 66 -22.54 4.51 0.56
C LYS A 66 -22.24 3.39 -0.42
N ASN A 67 -21.08 2.79 -0.24
CA ASN A 67 -20.68 1.55 -0.86
C ASN A 67 -20.70 0.45 0.20
N GLU A 68 -21.21 -0.72 -0.17
CA GLU A 68 -21.15 -1.93 0.68
C GLU A 68 -20.23 -2.95 0.02
N ILE A 69 -19.54 -3.74 0.85
CA ILE A 69 -18.67 -4.79 0.34
C ILE A 69 -19.51 -5.86 -0.37
N GLY A 70 -19.26 -6.03 -1.67
CA GLY A 70 -19.90 -7.04 -2.51
C GLY A 70 -19.08 -8.34 -2.58
N LEU A 71 -17.76 -8.23 -2.62
CA LEU A 71 -16.84 -9.36 -2.69
C LEU A 71 -15.48 -8.99 -2.10
N MET A 72 -14.88 -9.93 -1.39
CA MET A 72 -13.47 -9.95 -1.03
C MET A 72 -12.81 -11.13 -1.74
N GLN A 73 -11.69 -10.87 -2.38
CA GLN A 73 -10.87 -11.86 -3.06
C GLN A 73 -9.59 -12.05 -2.27
N ILE A 74 -9.22 -13.30 -1.97
CA ILE A 74 -8.02 -13.62 -1.20
C ILE A 74 -7.26 -14.74 -1.91
N ASN A 75 -6.04 -14.47 -2.37
CA ASN A 75 -5.12 -15.48 -2.89
C ASN A 75 -4.05 -15.82 -1.86
N LEU A 76 -4.08 -17.04 -1.32
CA LEU A 76 -3.10 -17.57 -0.38
C LEU A 76 -2.03 -18.39 -1.13
N GLU A 77 -0.78 -17.96 -1.02
CA GLU A 77 0.37 -18.69 -1.54
C GLU A 77 1.48 -18.86 -0.51
N THR A 78 2.05 -20.04 -0.47
CA THR A 78 3.36 -20.30 0.14
C THR A 78 4.39 -20.62 -0.96
N ASP A 79 5.60 -21.03 -0.60
CA ASP A 79 6.56 -21.57 -1.59
C ASP A 79 6.16 -22.97 -2.13
N ASP A 80 5.03 -23.53 -1.65
CA ASP A 80 4.54 -24.85 -2.08
C ASP A 80 3.88 -24.81 -3.47
N ASN A 81 3.56 -25.98 -4.04
CA ASN A 81 2.99 -26.09 -5.39
C ASN A 81 1.49 -25.74 -5.49
N PHE A 82 0.87 -25.23 -4.42
CA PHE A 82 -0.55 -24.93 -4.38
C PHE A 82 -0.79 -23.46 -4.01
N GLY A 83 -1.74 -22.84 -4.71
CA GLY A 83 -2.36 -21.57 -4.33
C GLY A 83 -3.84 -21.79 -4.06
N HIS A 84 -4.41 -21.04 -3.13
CA HIS A 84 -5.83 -21.10 -2.81
C HIS A 84 -6.46 -19.73 -2.94
N ILE A 85 -7.44 -19.59 -3.83
CA ILE A 85 -8.16 -18.33 -4.03
C ILE A 85 -9.57 -18.48 -3.47
N PHE A 86 -9.93 -17.60 -2.54
CA PHE A 86 -11.26 -17.53 -1.94
C PHE A 86 -11.98 -16.28 -2.41
N LEU A 87 -13.23 -16.47 -2.81
CA LEU A 87 -14.16 -15.43 -3.20
C LEU A 87 -15.31 -15.44 -2.19
N LEU A 88 -15.36 -14.44 -1.30
CA LEU A 88 -16.28 -14.43 -0.16
C LEU A 88 -16.86 -13.04 0.09
N GLN A 89 -17.96 -12.98 0.84
CA GLN A 89 -18.44 -11.72 1.42
C GLN A 89 -18.11 -11.75 2.93
N PRO A 90 -17.30 -10.83 3.49
CA PRO A 90 -16.87 -10.95 4.88
C PRO A 90 -18.02 -10.92 5.91
N ASN A 91 -19.13 -10.26 5.58
CA ASN A 91 -20.30 -10.11 6.45
C ASN A 91 -21.18 -11.37 6.57
N ILE A 92 -20.98 -12.38 5.72
CA ILE A 92 -21.74 -13.64 5.83
C ILE A 92 -21.05 -14.66 6.75
N LEU A 93 -19.80 -14.38 7.18
CA LEU A 93 -19.05 -15.25 8.07
C LEU A 93 -19.65 -15.21 9.49
N SER A 94 -19.60 -16.35 10.17
CA SER A 94 -19.83 -16.38 11.62
C SER A 94 -18.79 -15.54 12.38
N ASP A 95 -19.11 -15.06 13.58
CA ASP A 95 -18.18 -14.24 14.38
C ASP A 95 -16.83 -14.94 14.61
N GLU A 96 -16.82 -16.26 14.81
CA GLU A 96 -15.61 -17.05 14.96
C GLU A 96 -14.75 -17.05 13.69
N ASN A 97 -15.37 -17.31 12.53
CA ASN A 97 -14.68 -17.37 11.24
C ASN A 97 -14.28 -15.98 10.73
N TYR A 98 -15.06 -14.95 11.07
CA TYR A 98 -14.68 -13.56 10.89
C TYR A 98 -13.39 -13.25 11.68
N ASN A 99 -13.29 -13.67 12.94
CA ASN A 99 -12.07 -13.48 13.73
C ASN A 99 -10.87 -14.22 13.12
N LYS A 100 -11.07 -15.41 12.56
CA LYS A 100 -10.02 -16.15 11.82
C LYS A 100 -9.56 -15.40 10.57
N LEU A 101 -10.47 -14.78 9.82
CA LEU A 101 -10.12 -13.89 8.71
C LEU A 101 -9.26 -12.70 9.18
N ILE A 102 -9.63 -12.07 10.32
CA ILE A 102 -8.82 -10.97 10.89
C ILE A 102 -7.42 -11.48 11.27
N ILE A 103 -7.30 -12.63 11.92
CA ILE A 103 -6.00 -13.24 12.27
C ILE A 103 -5.16 -13.48 11.01
N LEU A 104 -5.77 -14.03 9.95
CA LEU A 104 -5.10 -14.29 8.67
C LEU A 104 -4.49 -13.02 8.07
N ILE A 105 -5.30 -11.97 7.89
CA ILE A 105 -4.83 -10.74 7.21
C ILE A 105 -3.96 -9.85 8.10
N THR A 106 -3.96 -10.08 9.41
CA THR A 106 -3.09 -9.38 10.37
C THR A 106 -1.86 -10.19 10.79
N ASP A 107 -1.60 -11.35 10.18
CA ASP A 107 -0.37 -12.09 10.44
C ASP A 107 0.85 -11.25 10.02
N GLU A 108 1.73 -11.00 10.98
CA GLU A 108 2.88 -10.09 10.81
C GLU A 108 3.96 -10.71 9.91
N ASN A 109 4.00 -12.04 9.80
CA ASN A 109 4.99 -12.78 9.01
C ASN A 109 4.58 -13.02 7.55
N THR A 110 3.40 -12.53 7.17
CA THR A 110 2.84 -12.72 5.83
C THR A 110 2.98 -11.44 5.02
N TYR A 111 3.32 -11.58 3.74
CA TYR A 111 3.35 -10.47 2.77
C TYR A 111 1.94 -10.21 2.28
N LYS A 112 1.36 -9.07 2.63
CA LYS A 112 0.00 -8.66 2.22
C LYS A 112 0.10 -7.72 1.04
N ILE A 113 -0.62 -8.02 -0.03
CA ILE A 113 -0.39 -7.41 -1.35
C ILE A 113 -1.73 -6.93 -1.89
N LEU A 114 -1.82 -5.63 -2.11
CA LEU A 114 -2.93 -5.00 -2.83
C LEU A 114 -2.36 -4.19 -4.00
N HIS A 115 -3.24 -3.73 -4.89
CA HIS A 115 -2.87 -2.86 -6.00
C HIS A 115 -3.75 -1.62 -6.03
N GLY A 116 -3.17 -0.45 -5.72
CA GLY A 116 -3.90 0.82 -5.81
C GLY A 116 -5.00 0.96 -4.76
N ALA A 117 -4.76 0.49 -3.54
CA ALA A 117 -5.76 0.28 -2.49
C ALA A 117 -6.34 1.55 -1.85
N GLU A 118 -5.87 2.72 -2.28
CA GLU A 118 -6.01 3.99 -1.57
C GLU A 118 -7.45 4.45 -1.30
N SER A 119 -8.31 4.22 -2.29
CA SER A 119 -9.66 4.76 -2.35
C SER A 119 -10.62 3.96 -1.46
N LEU A 120 -11.14 2.84 -1.98
CA LEU A 120 -12.19 2.05 -1.34
C LEU A 120 -11.62 0.99 -0.39
N ASP A 121 -10.59 0.27 -0.82
CA ASP A 121 -10.07 -0.89 -0.08
C ASP A 121 -9.54 -0.52 1.29
N ILE A 122 -8.61 0.44 1.38
CA ILE A 122 -8.07 0.87 2.67
C ILE A 122 -9.14 1.53 3.54
N THR A 123 -10.12 2.21 2.93
CA THR A 123 -11.27 2.76 3.68
C THR A 123 -12.08 1.64 4.32
N TYR A 124 -12.42 0.60 3.57
CA TYR A 124 -13.13 -0.56 4.07
C TYR A 124 -12.30 -1.33 5.11
N LEU A 125 -11.05 -1.65 4.79
CA LEU A 125 -10.12 -2.37 5.67
C LEU A 125 -9.97 -1.66 7.02
N PHE A 126 -9.71 -0.36 7.05
CA PHE A 126 -9.40 0.34 8.30
C PHE A 126 -10.66 0.70 9.08
N ASN A 127 -11.75 1.10 8.40
CA ASN A 127 -12.92 1.63 9.08
C ASN A 127 -14.00 0.58 9.36
N GLN A 128 -13.99 -0.57 8.66
CA GLN A 128 -15.05 -1.58 8.77
C GLN A 128 -14.50 -2.97 9.12
N LEU A 129 -13.42 -3.43 8.49
CA LEU A 129 -12.93 -4.79 8.70
C LEU A 129 -12.06 -4.91 9.97
N LEU A 130 -10.96 -4.14 10.03
CA LEU A 130 -9.94 -4.24 11.09
C LEU A 130 -10.30 -3.43 12.34
N ILE A 131 -10.88 -2.23 12.14
CA ILE A 131 -11.39 -1.22 13.11
C ILE A 131 -10.37 -0.74 14.15
N THR A 132 -9.69 -1.65 14.84
CA THR A 132 -8.75 -1.34 15.92
C THR A 132 -7.40 -0.92 15.38
N LYS A 133 -6.78 0.05 16.06
CA LYS A 133 -5.41 0.49 15.76
C LYS A 133 -4.39 -0.65 15.79
N THR A 134 -4.56 -1.60 16.70
CA THR A 134 -3.70 -2.79 16.80
C THR A 134 -3.76 -3.64 15.54
N ASN A 135 -4.96 -3.99 15.08
CA ASN A 135 -5.15 -4.78 13.86
C ASN A 135 -4.62 -4.03 12.62
N ILE A 136 -4.89 -2.73 12.53
CA ILE A 136 -4.37 -1.89 11.44
C ILE A 136 -2.83 -1.87 11.43
N ASN A 137 -2.19 -1.74 12.59
CA ASN A 137 -0.73 -1.75 12.69
C ASN A 137 -0.15 -3.11 12.26
N LYS A 138 -0.76 -4.21 12.68
CA LYS A 138 -0.35 -5.57 12.27
C LYS A 138 -0.56 -5.84 10.78
N PHE A 139 -1.69 -5.37 10.23
CA PHE A 139 -1.92 -5.41 8.79
C PHE A 139 -0.83 -4.62 8.04
N CYS A 140 -0.44 -3.43 8.53
CA CYS A 140 0.60 -2.62 7.90
C CYS A 140 2.00 -3.25 7.92
N MET A 141 2.28 -4.25 8.77
CA MET A 141 3.56 -4.96 8.73
C MET A 141 3.62 -5.83 7.48
N ASN A 142 4.68 -5.76 6.67
CA ASN A 142 4.78 -6.51 5.41
C ASN A 142 3.59 -6.28 4.45
N PHE A 143 2.99 -5.08 4.47
CA PHE A 143 1.97 -4.67 3.50
C PHE A 143 2.60 -3.93 2.31
N TYR A 144 2.25 -4.36 1.10
CA TYR A 144 2.75 -3.82 -0.16
C TYR A 144 1.57 -3.36 -1.01
N ASP A 145 1.60 -2.09 -1.39
CA ASP A 145 0.76 -1.57 -2.47
C ASP A 145 1.59 -1.51 -3.76
N THR A 146 1.32 -2.44 -4.67
CA THR A 146 2.14 -2.62 -5.88
C THR A 146 2.07 -1.43 -6.83
N LYS A 147 1.06 -0.55 -6.71
CA LYS A 147 0.98 0.69 -7.49
C LYS A 147 2.14 1.63 -7.18
N TYR A 148 2.50 1.81 -5.91
CA TYR A 148 3.60 2.73 -5.56
C TYR A 148 4.97 2.15 -5.86
N LEU A 149 5.12 0.82 -5.82
CA LEU A 149 6.32 0.16 -6.34
C LEU A 149 6.48 0.42 -7.86
N CYS A 150 5.38 0.33 -8.62
CA CYS A 150 5.38 0.68 -10.04
C CYS A 150 5.73 2.15 -10.30
N GLU A 151 5.12 3.08 -9.56
CA GLU A 151 5.38 4.51 -9.73
C GLU A 151 6.87 4.82 -9.49
N PHE A 152 7.46 4.23 -8.45
CA PHE A 152 8.88 4.36 -8.18
C PHE A 152 9.75 3.79 -9.30
N TYR A 153 9.43 2.57 -9.76
CA TYR A 153 10.14 1.93 -10.86
C TYR A 153 10.14 2.77 -12.14
N LYS A 154 9.00 3.38 -12.47
CA LYS A 154 8.91 4.31 -13.61
C LYS A 154 9.83 5.51 -13.46
N ILE A 155 9.90 6.10 -12.27
CA ILE A 155 10.73 7.27 -11.99
C ILE A 155 12.21 6.91 -12.12
N GLU A 156 12.65 5.80 -11.52
CA GLU A 156 14.04 5.36 -11.58
C GLU A 156 14.49 5.02 -13.01
N ASN A 157 13.62 4.38 -13.79
CA ASN A 157 13.91 3.95 -15.15
C ASN A 157 13.53 4.98 -16.21
N LYS A 158 13.09 6.18 -15.81
CA LYS A 158 12.68 7.28 -16.71
C LYS A 158 11.67 6.83 -17.78
N LEU A 159 10.73 5.97 -17.38
CA LEU A 159 9.69 5.48 -18.29
C LEU A 159 8.68 6.60 -18.60
N ASP A 160 8.16 6.62 -19.84
CA ASP A 160 7.17 7.61 -20.27
C ASP A 160 5.93 7.60 -19.34
N ASN A 161 5.38 8.78 -19.10
CA ASN A 161 4.14 9.00 -18.36
C ASN A 161 2.96 8.19 -18.92
N LYS A 162 3.00 7.83 -20.20
CA LYS A 162 2.00 6.95 -20.85
C LYS A 162 1.96 5.53 -20.28
N THR A 163 3.04 5.04 -19.69
CA THR A 163 3.05 3.72 -19.05
C THR A 163 2.22 3.80 -17.77
N SER A 164 0.96 3.35 -17.78
CA SER A 164 0.14 3.45 -16.57
C SER A 164 0.57 2.41 -15.53
N CYS A 165 0.41 2.74 -14.24
CA CYS A 165 0.57 1.79 -13.14
C CYS A 165 -0.75 1.09 -12.81
N GLY A 166 -1.61 0.85 -13.81
CA GLY A 166 -2.75 -0.04 -13.66
C GLY A 166 -2.29 -1.49 -13.69
N ILE A 167 -3.02 -2.39 -13.03
CA ILE A 167 -2.58 -3.76 -12.76
C ILE A 167 -2.13 -4.49 -14.02
N TYR A 168 -2.91 -4.48 -15.11
CA TYR A 168 -2.56 -5.20 -16.34
C TYR A 168 -1.29 -4.68 -17.03
N ASN A 169 -1.06 -3.36 -17.02
CA ASN A 169 0.18 -2.78 -17.54
C ASN A 169 1.37 -3.14 -16.66
N LEU A 170 1.16 -3.18 -15.35
CA LEU A 170 2.18 -3.58 -14.39
C LEU A 170 2.57 -5.06 -14.57
N LEU A 171 1.58 -5.94 -14.76
CA LEU A 171 1.82 -7.36 -15.04
C LEU A 171 2.63 -7.57 -16.31
N LEU A 172 2.33 -6.82 -17.37
CA LEU A 172 3.12 -6.88 -18.62
C LEU A 172 4.54 -6.31 -18.42
N LEU A 173 4.67 -5.19 -17.70
CA LEU A 173 5.95 -4.52 -17.46
C LEU A 173 6.97 -5.43 -16.75
N PHE A 174 6.52 -6.23 -15.78
CA PHE A 174 7.39 -7.17 -15.05
C PHE A 174 7.41 -8.57 -15.66
N ASN A 175 6.84 -8.75 -16.87
CA ASN A 175 6.72 -10.04 -17.55
C ASN A 175 6.01 -11.12 -16.72
N VAL A 176 5.02 -10.73 -15.90
CA VAL A 176 4.13 -11.66 -15.18
C VAL A 176 3.24 -12.40 -16.18
N ILE A 177 2.81 -11.68 -17.20
CA ILE A 177 1.96 -12.19 -18.29
C ILE A 177 2.52 -11.75 -19.65
N THR A 178 2.20 -12.53 -20.66
CA THR A 178 2.44 -12.21 -22.07
C THR A 178 1.37 -11.26 -22.62
N SER A 179 1.65 -10.61 -23.75
CA SER A 179 0.64 -9.82 -24.48
C SER A 179 -0.56 -10.66 -24.94
N LYS A 180 -0.41 -11.98 -25.09
CA LYS A 180 -1.51 -12.90 -25.42
C LYS A 180 -2.44 -13.08 -24.22
N GLN A 181 -1.89 -13.22 -23.02
CA GLN A 181 -2.66 -13.28 -21.77
C GLN A 181 -3.36 -11.96 -21.49
N LEU A 182 -2.69 -10.82 -21.69
CA LEU A 182 -3.31 -9.49 -21.57
C LEU A 182 -4.58 -9.38 -22.43
N LYS A 183 -4.49 -9.76 -23.73
CA LYS A 183 -5.66 -9.77 -24.63
C LYS A 183 -6.78 -10.71 -24.19
N LYS A 184 -6.50 -11.74 -23.38
CA LYS A 184 -7.54 -12.59 -22.79
C LYS A 184 -8.24 -11.87 -21.64
N LEU A 185 -7.46 -11.22 -20.76
CA LEU A 185 -7.99 -10.45 -19.62
C LEU A 185 -8.88 -9.30 -20.12
N GLU A 186 -8.43 -8.53 -21.10
CA GLU A 186 -9.22 -7.45 -21.72
C GLU A 186 -10.56 -7.96 -22.30
N LYS A 187 -10.57 -9.17 -22.86
CA LYS A 187 -11.80 -9.80 -23.36
C LYS A 187 -12.73 -10.23 -22.25
N ILE A 188 -12.21 -10.65 -21.10
CA ILE A 188 -13.01 -11.00 -19.91
C ILE A 188 -13.67 -9.72 -19.37
N GLU A 189 -12.89 -8.66 -19.18
CA GLU A 189 -13.38 -7.35 -18.73
C GLU A 189 -14.46 -6.81 -19.69
N THR A 190 -14.21 -6.85 -21.00
CA THR A 190 -15.20 -6.41 -22.01
C THR A 190 -16.50 -7.22 -21.95
N LYS A 191 -16.42 -8.54 -21.69
CA LYS A 191 -17.60 -9.41 -21.58
C LYS A 191 -18.37 -9.19 -20.29
N MET A 192 -17.67 -8.91 -19.20
CA MET A 192 -18.28 -8.55 -17.93
C MET A 192 -19.06 -7.23 -18.06
N GLY A 193 -18.50 -6.27 -18.78
CA GLY A 193 -19.03 -4.91 -18.85
C GLY A 193 -18.54 -4.06 -17.67
N HIS A 194 -19.15 -2.89 -17.49
CA HIS A 194 -18.71 -1.96 -16.46
C HIS A 194 -19.06 -2.45 -15.06
N ILE A 195 -18.05 -2.70 -14.21
CA ILE A 195 -18.21 -3.26 -12.86
C ILE A 195 -19.17 -2.44 -11.98
N TRP A 196 -19.14 -1.10 -12.07
CA TRP A 196 -20.01 -0.21 -11.30
C TRP A 196 -21.50 -0.30 -11.67
N LEU A 197 -21.86 -0.98 -12.76
CA LEU A 197 -23.25 -1.25 -13.15
C LEU A 197 -23.73 -2.64 -12.68
N ILE A 198 -22.83 -3.47 -12.15
CA ILE A 198 -23.13 -4.85 -11.80
C ILE A 198 -23.35 -4.93 -10.29
N LYS A 199 -24.53 -5.42 -9.89
CA LYS A 199 -24.72 -5.87 -8.51
C LYS A 199 -23.99 -7.19 -8.32
N ILE A 200 -23.12 -7.23 -7.32
CA ILE A 200 -22.29 -8.38 -6.95
C ILE A 200 -22.96 -9.09 -5.78
N ASP A 201 -23.22 -10.39 -5.97
CA ASP A 201 -23.76 -11.29 -4.96
C ASP A 201 -22.98 -12.61 -5.05
N VAL A 202 -22.32 -12.99 -3.96
CA VAL A 202 -21.47 -14.18 -3.87
C VAL A 202 -22.26 -15.47 -4.12
N ASN A 203 -23.56 -15.49 -3.79
CA ASN A 203 -24.42 -16.65 -4.01
C ASN A 203 -24.69 -16.91 -5.51
N GLU A 204 -24.53 -15.89 -6.36
CA GLU A 204 -24.80 -15.98 -7.80
C GLU A 204 -23.53 -16.13 -8.65
N LEU A 205 -22.33 -16.00 -8.07
CA LEU A 205 -21.07 -15.99 -8.84
C LEU A 205 -20.81 -17.26 -9.66
N ASN A 206 -21.29 -18.40 -9.19
CA ASN A 206 -21.12 -19.69 -9.88
C ASN A 206 -22.12 -19.92 -11.01
N GLN A 207 -23.08 -19.02 -11.21
CA GLN A 207 -24.03 -19.13 -12.31
C GLN A 207 -23.32 -18.80 -13.63
N SER A 208 -23.67 -19.50 -14.71
CA SER A 208 -23.03 -19.35 -16.02
C SER A 208 -23.04 -17.91 -16.55
N LEU A 209 -24.09 -17.14 -16.23
CA LEU A 209 -24.23 -15.72 -16.60
C LEU A 209 -23.24 -14.80 -15.85
N LYS A 210 -22.68 -15.24 -14.72
CA LYS A 210 -21.72 -14.51 -13.89
C LYS A 210 -20.30 -15.04 -14.00
N LEU A 211 -20.05 -16.04 -14.85
CA LEU A 211 -18.70 -16.58 -15.08
C LEU A 211 -17.67 -15.49 -15.49
N PRO A 212 -18.00 -14.49 -16.34
CA PRO A 212 -17.07 -13.39 -16.61
C PRO A 212 -16.70 -12.58 -15.36
N LEU A 213 -17.64 -12.36 -14.44
CA LEU A 213 -17.39 -11.67 -13.17
C LEU A 213 -16.51 -12.52 -12.23
N LEU A 214 -16.77 -13.83 -12.15
CA LEU A 214 -15.93 -14.78 -11.41
C LEU A 214 -14.49 -14.74 -11.93
N CYS A 215 -14.31 -14.82 -13.25
CA CYS A 215 -13.00 -14.75 -13.88
C CYS A 215 -12.33 -13.38 -13.68
N TYR A 216 -13.07 -12.29 -13.82
CA TYR A 216 -12.53 -10.95 -13.55
C TYR A 216 -11.98 -10.86 -12.12
N ALA A 217 -12.83 -11.14 -11.13
CA ALA A 217 -12.48 -11.04 -9.72
C ALA A 217 -11.31 -11.95 -9.31
N LEU A 218 -11.20 -13.17 -9.86
CA LEU A 218 -10.07 -14.06 -9.54
C LEU A 218 -8.75 -13.52 -10.10
N TYR A 219 -8.75 -12.90 -11.29
CA TYR A 219 -7.53 -12.44 -11.93
C TYR A 219 -6.95 -11.18 -11.26
N ASP A 220 -7.74 -10.42 -10.52
CA ASP A 220 -7.26 -9.28 -9.74
C ASP A 220 -6.32 -9.69 -8.60
N VAL A 221 -6.45 -10.91 -8.08
CA VAL A 221 -5.58 -11.44 -7.00
C VAL A 221 -4.64 -12.57 -7.43
N LEU A 222 -4.93 -13.27 -8.54
CA LEU A 222 -4.12 -14.42 -8.99
C LEU A 222 -2.65 -14.05 -9.16
N TYR A 223 -2.39 -12.90 -9.77
CA TYR A 223 -1.04 -12.52 -10.17
C TYR A 223 -0.25 -11.75 -9.10
N LEU A 224 -0.90 -11.27 -8.03
CA LEU A 224 -0.28 -10.36 -7.06
C LEU A 224 0.93 -10.96 -6.33
N PRO A 225 0.90 -12.22 -5.82
CA PRO A 225 2.08 -12.82 -5.17
C PRO A 225 3.29 -12.91 -6.09
N GLU A 226 3.10 -13.39 -7.32
CA GLU A 226 4.20 -13.54 -8.28
C GLU A 226 4.72 -12.19 -8.78
N LEU A 227 3.82 -11.22 -8.99
CA LEU A 227 4.20 -9.85 -9.32
C LEU A 227 5.11 -9.26 -8.24
N LEU A 228 4.76 -9.38 -6.96
CA LEU A 228 5.61 -8.85 -5.89
C LEU A 228 6.97 -9.55 -5.85
N LYS A 229 7.00 -10.89 -5.97
CA LYS A 229 8.26 -11.65 -6.02
C LYS A 229 9.16 -11.14 -7.15
N LEU A 230 8.61 -10.93 -8.34
CA LEU A 230 9.37 -10.41 -9.48
C LEU A 230 9.86 -8.98 -9.28
N ILE A 231 9.02 -8.08 -8.77
CA ILE A 231 9.43 -6.70 -8.44
C ILE A 231 10.62 -6.73 -7.47
N LEU A 232 10.51 -7.48 -6.37
CA LEU A 232 11.55 -7.52 -5.33
C LEU A 232 12.83 -8.18 -5.85
N ASN A 233 12.73 -9.25 -6.65
CA ASN A 233 13.88 -9.95 -7.20
C ASN A 233 14.60 -9.13 -8.29
N GLN A 234 13.86 -8.48 -9.19
CA GLN A 234 14.44 -7.71 -10.30
C GLN A 234 15.09 -6.41 -9.83
N THR A 235 14.52 -5.77 -8.80
CA THR A 235 15.04 -4.49 -8.28
C THR A 235 16.11 -4.69 -7.21
N ASN A 236 15.94 -5.71 -6.34
CA ASN A 236 16.83 -6.05 -5.24
C ASN A 236 17.34 -4.82 -4.45
N ASN A 237 16.40 -3.99 -4.00
CA ASN A 237 16.69 -2.66 -3.46
C ASN A 237 15.81 -2.37 -2.22
N ILE A 238 16.44 -1.84 -1.16
CA ILE A 238 15.81 -1.47 0.12
C ILE A 238 14.59 -0.54 -0.03
N TYR A 239 14.53 0.26 -1.10
CA TYR A 239 13.40 1.15 -1.38
C TYR A 239 12.13 0.34 -1.64
N TYR A 240 12.21 -0.74 -2.43
CA TYR A 240 11.08 -1.59 -2.76
C TYR A 240 10.71 -2.52 -1.61
N GLU A 241 11.71 -3.05 -0.91
CA GLU A 241 11.50 -4.04 0.14
C GLU A 241 11.01 -3.42 1.46
N TYR A 242 11.49 -2.22 1.82
CA TYR A 242 11.27 -1.69 3.16
C TYR A 242 10.71 -0.26 3.17
N ILE A 243 11.25 0.65 2.36
CA ILE A 243 10.94 2.08 2.49
C ILE A 243 9.55 2.42 1.93
N ILE A 244 9.25 2.02 0.69
CA ILE A 244 7.95 2.30 0.06
C ILE A 244 6.80 1.66 0.84
N PRO A 245 6.87 0.37 1.24
CA PRO A 245 5.87 -0.25 2.12
C PRO A 245 5.61 0.55 3.40
N GLU A 246 6.67 0.90 4.13
CA GLU A 246 6.57 1.60 5.42
C GLU A 246 5.95 3.00 5.27
N ILE A 247 6.36 3.75 4.24
CA ILE A 247 5.80 5.08 3.94
C ILE A 247 4.34 4.97 3.49
N THR A 248 4.00 3.99 2.66
CA THR A 248 2.63 3.75 2.22
C THR A 248 1.72 3.51 3.43
N SER A 249 2.11 2.59 4.32
CA SER A 249 1.38 2.32 5.55
C SER A 249 1.24 3.54 6.45
N LEU A 250 2.30 4.34 6.59
CA LEU A 250 2.25 5.58 7.36
C LEU A 250 1.25 6.57 6.77
N ILE A 251 1.24 6.74 5.44
CA ILE A 251 0.32 7.64 4.75
C ILE A 251 -1.12 7.20 4.91
N TYR A 252 -1.40 5.90 4.72
CA TYR A 252 -2.73 5.35 4.94
C TYR A 252 -3.20 5.56 6.38
N LYS A 253 -2.34 5.35 7.37
CA LYS A 253 -2.68 5.57 8.77
C LYS A 253 -3.05 7.01 9.10
N TYR A 254 -2.30 8.01 8.61
CA TYR A 254 -2.65 9.40 8.92
C TYR A 254 -3.83 9.91 8.10
N LYS A 255 -3.97 9.50 6.83
CA LYS A 255 -5.11 9.93 6.00
C LYS A 255 -6.45 9.36 6.49
N LYS A 256 -6.43 8.20 7.14
CA LYS A 256 -7.61 7.58 7.75
C LYS A 256 -7.75 7.87 9.26
N ASN A 257 -7.02 8.84 9.80
CA ASN A 257 -7.08 9.26 11.21
C ASN A 257 -6.77 8.14 12.23
N VAL A 258 -5.99 7.13 11.85
CA VAL A 258 -5.48 6.09 12.75
C VAL A 258 -4.31 6.64 13.58
N GLU A 259 -3.52 7.54 12.98
CA GLU A 259 -2.42 8.27 13.61
C GLU A 259 -2.47 9.76 13.25
N ASN A 260 -2.60 10.64 14.25
CA ASN A 260 -2.80 12.08 14.02
C ASN A 260 -1.50 12.90 14.09
N GLN A 261 -0.36 12.27 14.40
CA GLN A 261 0.91 12.96 14.59
C GLN A 261 1.36 13.69 13.32
N PHE A 262 1.20 13.09 12.14
CA PHE A 262 1.51 13.76 10.88
C PHE A 262 0.63 14.99 10.65
N LEU A 263 -0.68 14.89 10.90
CA LEU A 263 -1.63 16.01 10.75
C LEU A 263 -1.28 17.16 11.71
N HIS A 264 -0.86 16.85 12.93
CA HIS A 264 -0.35 17.85 13.87
C HIS A 264 0.95 18.49 13.39
N LEU A 265 1.89 17.70 12.86
CA LEU A 265 3.14 18.19 12.30
C LEU A 265 2.88 19.11 11.10
N GLU A 266 2.00 18.70 10.20
CA GLU A 266 1.62 19.48 9.01
C GLU A 266 1.05 20.85 9.41
N LYS A 267 0.11 20.88 10.35
CA LYS A 267 -0.46 22.13 10.86
C LYS A 267 0.62 23.04 11.44
N LEU A 268 1.54 22.48 12.22
CA LEU A 268 2.65 23.22 12.81
C LEU A 268 3.59 23.80 11.76
N ILE A 269 4.07 22.96 10.84
CA ILE A 269 5.00 23.34 9.78
C ILE A 269 4.40 24.43 8.90
N ASN A 270 3.09 24.34 8.60
CA ASN A 270 2.40 25.36 7.84
C ASN A 270 2.39 26.72 8.54
N ASN A 271 2.22 26.75 9.87
CA ASN A 271 2.33 27.98 10.65
C ASN A 271 3.76 28.54 10.71
N MET A 272 4.78 27.66 10.65
CA MET A 272 6.19 28.06 10.70
C MET A 272 6.72 28.63 9.38
N ASN A 273 6.06 28.41 8.24
CA ASN A 273 6.58 28.83 6.93
C ASN A 273 6.84 30.35 6.82
N ILE A 274 6.11 31.17 7.57
CA ILE A 274 6.26 32.64 7.59
C ILE A 274 7.34 33.14 8.56
N ASN A 275 7.90 32.24 9.38
CA ASN A 275 8.97 32.59 10.28
C ASN A 275 10.25 32.86 9.49
N PHE A 276 11.18 33.58 10.11
CA PHE A 276 12.43 33.98 9.47
C PHE A 276 13.59 34.05 10.46
N VAL A 277 14.79 34.02 9.89
CA VAL A 277 16.06 34.22 10.58
C VAL A 277 16.80 35.42 9.98
N TYR A 278 17.73 35.97 10.74
CA TYR A 278 18.71 36.92 10.23
C TYR A 278 20.08 36.24 10.14
N ILE A 279 20.63 36.17 8.93
CA ILE A 279 21.98 35.67 8.66
C ILE A 279 22.74 36.80 7.98
N ASN A 280 23.86 37.25 8.57
CA ASN A 280 24.63 38.38 8.06
C ASN A 280 23.78 39.65 7.79
N ASN A 281 22.91 40.00 8.75
CA ASN A 281 21.94 41.11 8.67
C ASN A 281 20.91 41.04 7.53
N LYS A 282 20.84 39.91 6.80
CA LYS A 282 19.81 39.66 5.79
C LYS A 282 18.72 38.75 6.36
N LYS A 283 17.47 39.08 6.03
CA LYS A 283 16.29 38.28 6.42
C LYS A 283 16.12 37.13 5.43
N TYR A 284 15.95 35.92 5.94
CA TYR A 284 15.59 34.73 5.16
C TYR A 284 14.37 34.05 5.79
N LEU A 285 13.31 33.83 5.00
CA LEU A 285 12.17 33.03 5.44
C LEU A 285 12.59 31.56 5.56
N LEU A 286 12.02 30.85 6.53
CA LEU A 286 12.28 29.41 6.68
C LEU A 286 11.88 28.64 5.40
N GLN A 287 10.80 29.04 4.75
CA GLN A 287 10.34 28.48 3.48
C GLN A 287 11.41 28.60 2.37
N GLU A 288 12.08 29.74 2.27
CA GLU A 288 13.11 30.00 1.25
C GLU A 288 14.33 29.11 1.50
N ILE A 289 14.74 28.97 2.77
CA ILE A 289 15.84 28.07 3.15
C ILE A 289 15.47 26.62 2.81
N TRP A 290 14.23 26.21 3.07
CA TRP A 290 13.76 24.87 2.74
C TRP A 290 13.82 24.57 1.24
N GLU A 291 13.43 25.52 0.38
CA GLU A 291 13.44 25.34 -1.08
C GLU A 291 14.84 25.04 -1.63
N ILE A 292 15.88 25.65 -1.04
CA ILE A 292 17.28 25.40 -1.42
C ILE A 292 17.64 23.93 -1.20
N TYR A 293 17.32 23.39 -0.03
CA TYR A 293 17.72 22.03 0.35
C TYR A 293 16.79 20.94 -0.20
N PHE A 294 15.50 21.22 -0.40
CA PHE A 294 14.51 20.23 -0.80
C PHE A 294 14.88 19.48 -2.08
N THR A 295 15.57 20.15 -3.02
CA THR A 295 16.05 19.56 -4.27
C THR A 295 16.95 18.34 -4.02
N PHE A 296 17.77 18.35 -2.97
CA PHE A 296 18.76 17.31 -2.66
C PHE A 296 18.25 16.22 -1.69
N MET A 297 17.08 16.41 -1.10
CA MET A 297 16.53 15.46 -0.13
C MET A 297 15.73 14.34 -0.82
N PHE A 298 15.69 13.16 -0.18
CA PHE A 298 14.77 12.05 -0.48
C PHE A 298 14.77 11.52 -1.92
N SER A 299 15.88 11.68 -2.64
CA SER A 299 16.13 11.08 -3.95
C SER A 299 14.92 11.12 -4.90
N ASN A 300 14.62 10.02 -5.58
CA ASN A 300 13.49 9.85 -6.49
C ASN A 300 12.18 9.53 -5.75
N ILE A 301 12.22 9.06 -4.50
CA ILE A 301 11.02 8.57 -3.81
C ILE A 301 10.02 9.70 -3.51
N LYS A 302 10.50 10.94 -3.36
CA LYS A 302 9.64 12.12 -3.20
C LYS A 302 8.81 12.46 -4.44
N GLU A 303 9.16 11.93 -5.61
CA GLU A 303 8.48 12.23 -6.87
C GLU A 303 7.23 11.36 -7.07
N ILE A 304 7.06 10.29 -6.29
CA ILE A 304 5.81 9.52 -6.22
C ILE A 304 4.69 10.48 -5.80
N ASN A 305 3.69 10.67 -6.68
CA ASN A 305 2.71 11.74 -6.52
C ASN A 305 1.98 11.67 -5.19
N TYR A 306 1.67 10.45 -4.75
CA TYR A 306 1.01 10.20 -3.47
C TYR A 306 1.85 10.59 -2.25
N PHE A 307 3.18 10.58 -2.37
CA PHE A 307 4.12 10.83 -1.28
C PHE A 307 4.60 12.28 -1.21
N LYS A 308 4.35 13.09 -2.25
CA LYS A 308 4.85 14.47 -2.35
C LYS A 308 4.57 15.33 -1.12
N GLN A 309 3.31 15.34 -0.66
CA GLN A 309 2.95 16.14 0.51
C GLN A 309 3.62 15.62 1.78
N PHE A 310 3.73 14.31 1.94
CA PHE A 310 4.43 13.69 3.05
C PHE A 310 5.89 14.17 3.12
N PHE A 311 6.65 14.02 2.02
CA PHE A 311 8.05 14.45 1.99
C PHE A 311 8.23 15.95 2.09
N LYS A 312 7.30 16.77 1.58
CA LYS A 312 7.32 18.23 1.77
C LYS A 312 7.25 18.60 3.25
N ILE A 313 6.37 17.97 4.02
CA ILE A 313 6.25 18.25 5.45
C ILE A 313 7.45 17.70 6.24
N ILE A 314 7.91 16.48 5.92
CA ILE A 314 9.06 15.88 6.62
C ILE A 314 10.37 16.61 6.34
N SER A 315 10.64 17.05 5.09
CA SER A 315 11.83 17.85 4.79
C SER A 315 11.83 19.17 5.54
N LYS A 316 10.69 19.88 5.58
CA LYS A 316 10.54 21.09 6.39
C LYS A 316 10.79 20.83 7.86
N PHE A 317 10.27 19.73 8.40
CA PHE A 317 10.54 19.33 9.78
C PHE A 317 12.04 19.21 10.06
N ILE A 318 12.78 18.50 9.20
CA ILE A 318 14.24 18.33 9.34
C ILE A 318 14.95 19.70 9.30
N ILE A 319 14.64 20.51 8.29
CA ILE A 319 15.33 21.79 8.07
C ILE A 319 14.99 22.79 9.16
N TYR A 320 13.70 22.93 9.52
CA TYR A 320 13.27 23.87 10.54
C TYR A 320 13.83 23.46 11.91
N ASN A 321 13.83 22.17 12.25
CA ASN A 321 14.42 21.70 13.51
C ASN A 321 15.90 22.11 13.62
N ASN A 322 16.71 21.92 12.57
CA ASN A 322 18.12 22.33 12.60
C ASN A 322 18.27 23.85 12.66
N ILE A 323 17.47 24.61 11.93
CA ILE A 323 17.51 26.08 12.00
C ILE A 323 17.18 26.58 13.43
N TYR A 324 16.18 26.00 14.09
CA TYR A 324 15.81 26.34 15.48
C TYR A 324 16.93 26.01 16.50
N LYS A 325 17.78 25.01 16.23
CA LYS A 325 18.94 24.70 17.10
C LYS A 325 20.04 25.75 17.01
N HIS A 326 20.24 26.37 15.85
CA HIS A 326 21.40 27.23 15.58
C HIS A 326 21.07 28.72 15.51
N TYR A 327 19.81 29.10 15.28
CA TYR A 327 19.41 30.48 15.04
C TYR A 327 18.23 30.92 15.90
N LYS A 328 18.19 32.22 16.21
CA LYS A 328 17.00 32.87 16.77
C LYS A 328 15.95 33.06 15.68
N ILE A 329 14.75 32.54 15.92
CA ILE A 329 13.66 32.55 14.94
C ILE A 329 12.67 33.64 15.28
N TYR A 330 12.17 34.36 14.27
CA TYR A 330 11.21 35.45 14.44
C TYR A 330 9.95 35.18 13.62
N TYR A 331 8.78 35.54 14.15
CA TYR A 331 7.51 35.50 13.41
C TYR A 331 6.99 36.91 13.07
N LYS A 332 7.48 37.93 13.77
CA LYS A 332 7.29 39.36 13.49
C LYS A 332 8.59 40.10 13.76
N LYS A 333 8.73 41.31 13.21
CA LYS A 333 9.90 42.17 13.47
C LYS A 333 10.05 42.35 14.99
N ASN A 334 11.22 41.98 15.51
CA ASN A 334 11.57 42.04 16.94
C ASN A 334 10.76 41.13 17.86
N ILE A 335 9.95 40.20 17.34
CA ILE A 335 9.22 39.23 18.16
C ILE A 335 9.70 37.83 17.82
N GLN A 336 10.43 37.24 18.77
CA GLN A 336 10.96 35.89 18.67
C GLN A 336 9.81 34.86 18.71
N SER A 337 9.93 33.81 17.91
CA SER A 337 9.09 32.64 18.00
C SER A 337 9.40 31.88 19.30
N ALA A 338 8.38 31.29 19.92
CA ALA A 338 8.61 30.38 21.04
C ALA A 338 9.46 29.21 20.56
N GLU A 339 10.35 28.72 21.43
CA GLU A 339 11.05 27.46 21.16
C GLU A 339 10.03 26.34 21.00
N PHE A 340 10.26 25.50 19.99
CA PHE A 340 9.38 24.40 19.69
C PHE A 340 10.05 23.07 20.05
N ASN A 341 9.32 22.21 20.75
CA ASN A 341 9.80 20.88 21.10
C ASN A 341 9.57 19.88 19.96
N PHE A 342 10.55 19.75 19.08
CA PHE A 342 10.52 18.79 17.97
C PHE A 342 10.61 17.32 18.42
N ASN A 343 11.00 17.03 19.68
CA ASN A 343 11.21 15.66 20.16
C ASN A 343 9.94 14.80 20.10
N PHE A 344 8.76 15.41 20.24
CA PHE A 344 7.49 14.69 20.10
C PHE A 344 7.37 14.00 18.72
N PHE A 345 7.74 14.69 17.65
CA PHE A 345 7.66 14.15 16.29
C PHE A 345 8.84 13.23 15.96
N SER A 346 10.03 13.53 16.48
CA SER A 346 11.18 12.62 16.38
C SER A 346 10.87 11.26 17.00
N ASN A 347 10.30 11.25 18.22
CA ASN A 347 9.90 10.01 18.91
C ASN A 347 8.82 9.24 18.14
N TRP A 348 7.92 9.96 17.48
CA TRP A 348 6.91 9.34 16.61
C TRP A 348 7.54 8.64 15.40
N LEU A 349 8.50 9.30 14.73
CA LEU A 349 9.20 8.80 13.54
C LEU A 349 10.13 7.61 13.85
N ILE A 350 10.72 7.53 15.04
CA ILE A 350 11.56 6.39 15.47
C ILE A 350 10.83 5.04 15.35
N ARG A 351 9.50 5.03 15.44
CA ARG A 351 8.68 3.81 15.28
C ARG A 351 8.66 3.26 13.85
N TYR A 352 9.12 4.06 12.88
CA TYR A 352 9.22 3.72 11.46
C TYR A 352 10.70 3.62 11.11
N LYS A 353 11.30 2.45 11.35
CA LYS A 353 12.76 2.26 11.36
C LYS A 353 13.42 2.72 10.06
N ASN A 354 12.85 2.33 8.92
CA ASN A 354 13.48 2.56 7.63
C ASN A 354 13.38 4.04 7.23
N MET A 355 12.21 4.64 7.45
CA MET A 355 12.00 6.08 7.25
C MET A 355 12.87 6.90 8.20
N ASN A 356 12.96 6.51 9.47
CA ASN A 356 13.79 7.20 10.45
C ASN A 356 15.26 7.20 10.04
N ASN A 357 15.78 6.10 9.51
CA ASN A 357 17.16 6.04 9.03
C ASN A 357 17.41 7.05 7.88
N ILE A 358 16.47 7.18 6.94
CA ILE A 358 16.57 8.18 5.86
C ILE A 358 16.53 9.59 6.45
N ILE A 359 15.62 9.86 7.39
CA ILE A 359 15.49 11.15 8.06
C ILE A 359 16.79 11.52 8.79
N LEU A 360 17.39 10.59 9.52
CA LEU A 360 18.65 10.81 10.24
C LEU A 360 19.79 11.17 9.28
N SER A 361 19.93 10.44 8.18
CA SER A 361 20.97 10.72 7.18
C SER A 361 20.86 12.15 6.59
N HIS A 362 19.63 12.61 6.35
CA HIS A 362 19.39 13.98 5.90
C HIS A 362 19.53 15.01 7.01
N ASN A 363 19.17 14.67 8.25
CA ASN A 363 19.37 15.56 9.39
C ASN A 363 20.86 15.86 9.60
N GLU A 364 21.72 14.83 9.57
CA GLU A 364 23.17 14.98 9.70
C GLU A 364 23.75 15.86 8.58
N PHE A 365 23.37 15.62 7.33
CA PHE A 365 23.78 16.44 6.20
C PHE A 365 23.39 17.92 6.37
N ILE A 366 22.14 18.18 6.74
CA ILE A 366 21.63 19.54 6.92
C ILE A 366 22.29 20.24 8.11
N GLU A 367 22.53 19.53 9.21
CA GLU A 367 23.19 20.07 10.40
C GLU A 367 24.63 20.51 10.08
N LEU A 368 25.37 19.72 9.31
CA LEU A 368 26.71 20.09 8.83
C LEU A 368 26.69 21.32 7.93
N GLU A 369 25.77 21.39 6.96
CA GLU A 369 25.66 22.55 6.07
C GLU A 369 25.31 23.83 6.85
N ILE A 370 24.34 23.75 7.77
CA ILE A 370 23.84 24.90 8.53
C ILE A 370 24.88 25.43 9.53
N THR A 371 25.73 24.58 10.09
CA THR A 371 26.78 24.97 11.04
C THR A 371 27.99 25.63 10.38
N ASN A 372 28.18 25.44 9.08
CA ASN A 372 29.28 26.03 8.31
C ASN A 372 28.99 27.47 7.82
N TYR A 373 27.80 28.01 8.10
CA TYR A 373 27.37 29.40 7.81
C TYR A 373 27.06 30.15 9.10
#